data_AF-A0A9W6STS4-F1
#
_entry.id   AF-A0A9W6STS4-F1
#
_cell.length_a   1.000
_cell.length_b   1.000
_cell.length_c   1.000
_cell.angle_alpha   90.00
_cell.angle_beta   90.00
_cell.angle_gamma   90.00
#
_symmetry.space_group_name_H-M   'P 1'
#
loop_
_entity.id
_entity.type
_entity.pdbx_description
1 polymer ?
#
loop_
_entity_poly.entity_id
_entity_poly.type
_entity_poly.pdbx_seq_one_letter_code
_entity_poly.pdbx_strand_id
1 'polypeptide(L)'
;MSGDRILVSYEAMQGAQAEMGKIAGQIQQEIEDLKGQLAKIEWEGQDANAYNEHQAAASQSVIDIKELLEQIAAAVGQAHDNYNETERSNAASW
;
A
#
# COMPACT_ATOMS: atom_id res chain seq x y z
N MET A 1 16.61 -7.81 28.31
CA MET A 1 15.18 -7.59 28.04
C MET A 1 14.92 -6.77 26.77
N SER A 2 15.83 -5.91 26.30
CA SER A 2 15.63 -5.12 25.06
C SER A 2 15.58 -5.96 23.77
N GLY A 3 16.39 -7.01 23.64
CA GLY A 3 16.42 -7.84 22.42
C GLY A 3 15.12 -8.60 22.11
N ASP A 4 14.35 -8.97 23.13
CA ASP A 4 13.09 -9.71 22.98
C ASP A 4 11.98 -8.79 22.45
N ARG A 5 11.95 -7.52 22.88
CA ARG A 5 11.04 -6.50 22.35
C ARG A 5 11.34 -6.14 20.89
N ILE A 6 12.62 -6.14 20.49
CA ILE A 6 13.05 -5.86 19.12
C ILE A 6 12.54 -6.95 18.16
N LEU A 7 12.70 -8.23 18.52
CA LEU A 7 12.21 -9.35 17.71
C LEU A 7 10.69 -9.29 17.51
N VAL A 8 9.92 -9.03 18.57
CA VAL A 8 8.46 -8.88 18.48
C VAL A 8 8.05 -7.70 17.60
N SER A 9 8.74 -6.55 17.72
CA SER A 9 8.45 -5.40 16.85
C SER A 9 8.78 -5.68 15.37
N TYR A 10 9.82 -6.47 15.11
CA TYR A 10 10.20 -6.85 13.76
C TYR A 10 9.17 -7.80 13.13
N GLU A 11 8.73 -8.82 13.87
CA GLU A 11 7.67 -9.72 13.41
C GLU A 11 6.36 -8.97 13.16
N ALA A 12 5.99 -8.03 14.04
CA ALA A 12 4.81 -7.19 13.86
C ALA A 12 4.92 -6.30 12.61
N MET A 13 6.11 -5.75 12.32
CA MET A 13 6.35 -4.92 11.15
C MET A 13 6.34 -5.73 9.85
N GLN A 14 6.95 -6.91 9.83
CA GLN A 14 6.83 -7.84 8.70
C GLN A 14 5.37 -8.23 8.45
N GLY A 15 4.62 -8.51 9.52
CA GLY A 15 3.19 -8.80 9.44
C GLY A 15 2.40 -7.66 8.80
N ALA A 16 2.63 -6.42 9.25
CA ALA A 16 1.99 -5.23 8.69
C ALA A 16 2.34 -5.01 7.22
N GLN A 17 3.60 -5.26 6.82
CA GLN A 17 4.03 -5.13 5.43
C GLN A 17 3.37 -6.19 4.53
N ALA A 18 3.25 -7.43 5.01
CA ALA A 18 2.55 -8.49 4.29
C ALA A 18 1.04 -8.19 4.18
N GLU A 19 0.42 -7.66 5.24
CA GLU A 19 -0.98 -7.25 5.25
C GLU A 19 -1.25 -6.10 4.27
N MET A 20 -0.37 -5.10 4.23
CA MET A 20 -0.45 -4.00 3.25
C MET A 20 -0.36 -4.50 1.81
N GLY A 21 0.57 -5.43 1.51
CA GLY A 21 0.66 -6.05 0.19
C GLY A 21 -0.61 -6.83 -0.19
N LYS A 22 -1.24 -7.51 0.77
CA LYS A 22 -2.52 -8.20 0.57
C LYS A 22 -3.65 -7.20 0.26
N ILE A 23 -3.77 -6.13 1.04
CA ILE A 23 -4.78 -5.07 0.81
C ILE A 23 -4.58 -4.43 -0.56
N ALA A 24 -3.33 -4.17 -0.96
CA ALA A 24 -3.00 -3.67 -2.31
C ALA A 24 -3.60 -4.57 -3.41
N GLY A 25 -3.35 -5.88 -3.28
CA GLY A 25 -3.87 -6.87 -4.23
C GLY A 25 -5.40 -6.93 -4.26
N GLN A 26 -6.06 -6.83 -3.10
CA GLN A 26 -7.52 -6.80 -3.01
C GLN A 26 -8.11 -5.57 -3.71
N ILE A 27 -7.54 -4.38 -3.48
CA ILE A 27 -7.97 -3.14 -4.15
C ILE A 27 -7.80 -3.26 -5.66
N GLN A 28 -6.68 -3.82 -6.12
CA GLN A 28 -6.44 -3.99 -7.55
C GLN A 28 -7.45 -4.96 -8.19
N GLN A 29 -7.79 -6.05 -7.49
CA GLN A 29 -8.82 -6.99 -7.93
C GLN A 29 -10.20 -6.31 -8.05
N GLU A 30 -10.62 -5.55 -7.04
CA GLU A 30 -11.91 -4.85 -7.04
C GLU A 30 -12.02 -3.84 -8.19
N ILE A 31 -10.93 -3.15 -8.53
CA ILE A 31 -10.93 -2.19 -9.63
C ILE A 31 -10.96 -2.89 -11.00
N GLU A 32 -10.25 -3.99 -11.18
CA GLU A 32 -10.35 -4.78 -12.41
C GLU A 32 -11.75 -5.40 -12.58
N ASP A 33 -12.37 -5.87 -11.49
CA ASP A 33 -13.75 -6.35 -11.50
C ASP A 33 -14.74 -5.22 -11.87
N LEU A 34 -14.55 -4.02 -11.31
CA LEU A 34 -15.37 -2.85 -11.66
C LEU A 34 -15.20 -2.48 -13.15
N LYS A 35 -13.97 -2.46 -13.66
CA LYS A 35 -13.69 -2.21 -15.10
C LYS A 35 -14.35 -3.27 -15.98
N GLY A 36 -14.27 -4.54 -15.60
CA GLY A 36 -14.91 -5.65 -16.31
C GLY A 36 -16.44 -5.56 -16.32
N GLN A 37 -17.05 -5.02 -15.26
CA GLN A 37 -18.48 -4.76 -15.21
C GLN A 37 -18.87 -3.58 -16.09
N LEU A 38 -18.13 -2.46 -16.02
CA LEU A 38 -18.42 -1.26 -16.81
C LEU A 38 -18.21 -1.46 -18.31
N ALA A 39 -17.26 -2.32 -18.72
CA ALA A 39 -17.01 -2.67 -20.12
C ALA A 39 -18.18 -3.43 -20.78
N LYS A 40 -19.11 -4.00 -19.99
CA LYS A 40 -20.29 -4.72 -20.50
C LYS A 40 -21.51 -3.83 -20.70
N ILE A 41 -21.43 -2.57 -20.25
CA ILE A 41 -22.52 -1.61 -20.38
C ILE A 41 -22.38 -0.93 -21.74
N GLU A 42 -23.44 -0.91 -22.53
CA GLU A 42 -23.49 -0.19 -23.80
C GLU A 42 -23.89 1.27 -23.50
N TRP A 43 -22.93 2.18 -23.63
CA TRP A 43 -23.12 3.60 -23.31
C TRP A 43 -23.69 4.32 -24.54
N GLU A 44 -25.00 4.57 -24.58
CA GLU A 44 -25.64 5.35 -25.65
C GLU A 44 -25.50 6.87 -25.39
N GLY A 45 -25.10 7.66 -26.40
CA GLY A 45 -25.15 9.14 -26.34
C GLY A 45 -24.01 9.83 -25.57
N GLN A 46 -24.29 10.98 -24.92
CA GLN A 46 -23.30 11.81 -24.20
C GLN A 46 -22.58 11.08 -23.05
N ASP A 47 -23.09 9.92 -22.63
CA ASP A 47 -22.58 9.11 -21.54
C ASP A 47 -21.25 8.40 -21.87
N ALA A 48 -20.87 8.33 -23.14
CA ALA A 48 -19.57 7.76 -23.56
C ALA A 48 -18.37 8.59 -23.06
N ASN A 49 -18.51 9.92 -22.93
CA ASN A 49 -17.45 10.76 -22.37
C ASN A 49 -17.34 10.59 -20.85
N ALA A 50 -18.47 10.53 -20.15
CA ALA A 50 -18.49 10.25 -18.72
C ALA A 50 -17.88 8.88 -18.40
N TYR A 51 -18.17 7.86 -19.21
CA TYR A 51 -17.54 6.55 -19.09
C TYR A 51 -16.00 6.62 -19.20
N ASN A 52 -15.47 7.30 -20.22
CA ASN A 52 -14.03 7.45 -20.40
C ASN A 52 -13.38 8.20 -19.24
N GLU A 53 -14.01 9.26 -18.71
CA GLU A 53 -13.54 9.98 -17.53
C GLU A 53 -13.54 9.10 -16.27
N HIS A 54 -14.60 8.34 -16.03
CA HIS A 54 -14.69 7.42 -14.89
C HIS A 54 -13.68 6.28 -14.99
N GLN A 55 -13.45 5.75 -16.19
CA GLN A 55 -12.44 4.71 -16.42
C GLN A 55 -11.02 5.23 -16.14
N ALA A 56 -10.72 6.45 -16.58
CA ALA A 56 -9.45 7.11 -16.31
C ALA A 56 -9.26 7.38 -14.82
N ALA A 57 -10.27 7.94 -14.13
CA ALA A 57 -10.22 8.23 -12.70
C ALA A 57 -10.05 6.95 -11.86
N ALA A 58 -10.73 5.87 -12.21
CA ALA A 58 -10.57 4.58 -11.54
C ALA A 58 -9.15 4.01 -11.73
N SER A 59 -8.62 4.08 -12.95
CA SER A 59 -7.25 3.62 -13.25
C SER A 59 -6.20 4.45 -12.52
N GLN A 60 -6.39 5.78 -12.43
CA GLN A 60 -5.51 6.66 -11.68
C GLN A 60 -5.55 6.34 -10.18
N SER A 61 -6.73 6.07 -9.62
CA SER A 61 -6.88 5.70 -8.21
C SER A 61 -6.10 4.43 -7.84
N VAL A 62 -5.98 3.46 -8.76
CA VAL A 62 -5.12 2.26 -8.56
C VAL A 62 -3.66 2.67 -8.40
N ILE A 63 -3.19 3.53 -9.29
CA ILE A 63 -1.79 3.98 -9.33
C ILE A 63 -1.48 4.71 -8.03
N ASP A 64 -2.34 5.64 -7.63
CA ASP A 64 -2.16 6.45 -6.42
C ASP A 64 -2.13 5.55 -5.16
N ILE A 65 -3.00 4.54 -5.08
CA ILE A 65 -3.02 3.60 -3.95
C ILE A 65 -1.74 2.76 -3.92
N LYS A 66 -1.27 2.29 -5.08
CA LYS A 66 -0.03 1.53 -5.17
C LYS A 66 1.16 2.38 -4.71
N GLU A 67 1.27 3.62 -5.20
CA GLU A 67 2.33 4.55 -4.81
C GLU A 67 2.28 4.88 -3.32
N LEU A 68 1.07 5.10 -2.76
CA LEU A 68 0.90 5.33 -1.33
C LEU A 68 1.38 4.12 -0.51
N LEU A 69 1.06 2.90 -0.92
CA LEU A 69 1.49 1.69 -0.23
C LEU A 69 3.00 1.48 -0.32
N GLU A 70 3.63 1.78 -1.46
CA GLU A 70 5.09 1.78 -1.62
C GLU A 70 5.75 2.82 -0.70
N GLN A 71 5.18 4.02 -0.61
CA GLN A 71 5.66 5.09 0.29
C GLN A 71 5.55 4.70 1.76
N ILE A 72 4.42 4.10 2.17
CA ILE A 72 4.23 3.63 3.55
C ILE A 72 5.23 2.51 3.85
N ALA A 73 5.43 1.55 2.95
CA ALA A 73 6.41 0.49 3.14
C ALA A 73 7.83 1.04 3.30
N ALA A 74 8.22 2.03 2.49
CA ALA A 74 9.53 2.68 2.60
C ALA A 74 9.69 3.45 3.92
N ALA A 75 8.67 4.21 4.33
CA ALA A 75 8.68 4.97 5.59
C ALA A 75 8.78 4.04 6.81
N VAL A 76 8.09 2.90 6.78
CA VAL A 76 8.12 1.89 7.83
C VAL A 76 9.51 1.24 7.91
N GLY A 77 10.13 0.91 6.76
CA GLY A 77 11.53 0.47 6.69
C GLY A 77 12.52 1.49 7.28
N GLN A 78 12.39 2.75 6.90
CA GLN A 78 13.30 3.82 7.36
C GLN A 78 13.15 4.12 8.86
N ALA A 79 11.92 4.11 9.39
CA ALA A 79 11.67 4.29 10.81
C ALA A 79 12.37 3.21 11.66
N HIS A 80 12.40 1.97 11.16
CA HIS A 80 13.07 0.85 11.80
C HIS A 80 14.60 0.97 11.79
N ASP A 81 15.20 1.34 10.64
CA ASP A 81 16.65 1.52 10.54
C ASP A 81 17.14 2.61 11.49
N ASN A 82 16.45 3.75 11.52
CA ASN A 82 16.74 4.86 12.42
C ASN A 82 16.63 4.44 13.91
N TYR A 83 15.66 3.59 14.26
CA TYR A 83 15.45 3.15 15.64
C TYR A 83 16.52 2.15 16.10
N ASN A 84 16.90 1.20 15.25
CA ASN A 84 17.98 0.25 15.54
C ASN A 84 19.35 0.93 15.62
N GLU A 85 19.62 1.90 14.76
CA GLU A 85 20.85 2.67 14.80
C GLU A 85 20.95 3.50 16.09
N THR A 86 19.83 4.09 16.51
CA THR A 86 19.73 4.84 17.78
C THR A 86 19.93 3.93 19.00
N GLU A 87 19.27 2.77 19.06
CA GLU A 87 19.46 1.80 20.15
C GLU A 87 20.87 1.23 20.17
N ARG A 88 21.48 0.92 19.02
CA ARG A 88 22.90 0.49 18.94
C ARG A 88 23.85 1.58 19.40
N SER A 89 23.63 2.82 18.98
CA SER A 89 24.44 3.96 19.36
C SER A 89 24.35 4.20 20.88
N ASN A 90 23.14 4.16 21.44
CA ASN A 90 22.93 4.26 22.87
C ASN A 90 23.55 3.09 23.63
N ALA A 91 23.36 1.84 23.20
CA ALA A 91 23.97 0.67 23.83
C ALA A 91 25.50 0.64 23.74
N ALA A 92 26.10 1.31 22.75
CA ALA A 92 27.55 1.48 22.64
C ALA A 92 28.08 2.67 23.47
N SER A 93 27.21 3.56 23.93
CA SER A 93 27.54 4.73 24.74
C SER A 93 27.51 4.44 26.25
N TRP A 94 27.02 3.27 26.65
CA TRP A 94 26.96 2.77 28.03
C TRP A 94 27.93 1.61 28.22
#